data_AF-A0A8K0Y313-F1
#
_entry.id   AF-A0A8K0Y313-F1
#
_cell.length_a   1.000
_cell.length_b   1.000
_cell.length_c   1.000
_cell.angle_alpha   90.00
_cell.angle_beta   90.00
_cell.angle_gamma   90.00
#
_symmetry.space_group_name_H-M   'P 1'
#
loop_
_entity.id
_entity.type
_entity.pdbx_description
1 polymer ?
#
loop_
_entity_poly.entity_id
_entity_poly.type
_entity_poly.pdbx_seq_one_letter_code
_entity_poly.pdbx_strand_id
1 'polypeptide(L)'
;MSGYTEALTDPSYSGQILTLTYPLVGNYGIPDVLEKDEDGIQKYTESDRIQIRALVVHELSLTASHWNLDMTLDEWLYNEKIPGIAGIDTRALTTKLRTEGVMMGILAVSEKEIDEKHSRHSLQSAKKYNDDEFMSDSVHKRAQDIWYWTRINCSRRHWCQKCDTAQCAKT
;
A
#
# COMPACT_ATOMS: atom_id res chain seq x y z
N MET A 1 -4.42 15.98 -6.81
CA MET A 1 -4.12 16.36 -5.40
C MET A 1 -5.22 15.88 -4.47
N SER A 2 -6.46 15.75 -4.96
CA SER A 2 -7.46 14.77 -4.51
C SER A 2 -7.46 13.55 -5.45
N GLY A 3 -8.28 12.55 -5.15
CA GLY A 3 -8.55 11.41 -6.05
C GLY A 3 -7.62 10.20 -5.87
N TYR A 4 -7.10 9.98 -4.65
CA TYR A 4 -6.25 8.81 -4.40
C TYR A 4 -7.04 7.51 -4.43
N THR A 5 -8.34 7.52 -4.11
CA THR A 5 -9.26 6.39 -4.20
C THR A 5 -9.32 5.84 -5.62
N GLU A 6 -9.60 6.70 -6.58
CA GLU A 6 -9.72 6.41 -8.01
C GLU A 6 -8.37 5.92 -8.55
N ALA A 7 -7.29 6.61 -8.20
CA ALA A 7 -5.93 6.24 -8.60
C ALA A 7 -5.48 4.87 -8.05
N LEU A 8 -5.95 4.46 -6.87
CA LEU A 8 -5.63 3.15 -6.29
C LEU A 8 -6.40 2.01 -6.97
N THR A 9 -7.60 2.30 -7.47
CA THR A 9 -8.48 1.33 -8.13
C THR A 9 -8.29 1.24 -9.63
N ASP A 10 -7.51 2.13 -10.26
CA ASP A 10 -7.27 2.13 -11.71
C ASP A 10 -6.49 0.87 -12.14
N PRO A 11 -7.05 0.02 -13.04
CA PRO A 11 -6.40 -1.17 -13.58
C PRO A 11 -5.03 -0.92 -14.23
N SER A 12 -4.78 0.30 -14.68
CA SER A 12 -3.51 0.71 -15.32
C SER A 12 -2.31 0.63 -14.39
N TYR A 13 -2.53 0.75 -13.07
CA TYR A 13 -1.47 0.61 -12.06
C TYR A 13 -1.26 -0.83 -11.56
N SER A 14 -1.91 -1.80 -12.21
CA SER A 14 -1.72 -3.22 -11.90
C SER A 14 -0.23 -3.57 -11.93
N GLY A 15 0.25 -4.12 -10.82
CA GLY A 15 1.64 -4.57 -10.72
C GLY A 15 2.66 -3.49 -10.34
N GLN A 16 2.24 -2.22 -10.18
CA GLN A 16 3.14 -1.10 -9.89
C GLN A 16 3.12 -0.69 -8.42
N ILE A 17 4.20 -0.05 -7.97
CA ILE A 17 4.28 0.64 -6.68
C ILE A 17 3.94 2.11 -6.90
N LEU A 18 2.83 2.56 -6.35
CA LEU A 18 2.36 3.93 -6.53
C LEU A 18 3.01 4.84 -5.49
N THR A 19 3.70 5.89 -5.96
CA THR A 19 4.24 6.95 -5.11
C THR A 19 3.43 8.22 -5.30
N LEU A 20 2.76 8.67 -4.24
CA LEU A 20 1.98 9.91 -4.30
C LEU A 20 2.89 11.12 -4.07
N THR A 21 2.79 12.10 -4.97
CA THR A 21 3.56 13.36 -4.91
C THR A 21 3.01 14.32 -3.88
N TYR A 22 1.71 14.24 -3.57
CA TYR A 22 1.07 15.07 -2.57
C TYR A 22 1.44 14.57 -1.16
N PRO A 23 1.93 15.42 -0.25
CA PRO A 23 2.56 14.96 0.99
C PRO A 23 1.56 14.37 1.98
N LEU A 24 0.34 14.92 2.06
CA LEU A 24 -0.68 14.47 3.02
C LEU A 24 -1.75 13.65 2.31
N VAL A 25 -1.84 12.35 2.62
CA VAL A 25 -2.80 11.44 1.98
C VAL A 25 -3.72 10.84 3.04
N GLY A 26 -4.98 10.58 2.69
CA GLY A 26 -5.97 9.97 3.60
C GLY A 26 -6.82 10.96 4.39
N ASN A 27 -6.70 12.27 4.14
CA ASN A 27 -7.45 13.31 4.83
C ASN A 27 -8.98 13.26 4.59
N TYR A 28 -9.40 12.72 3.45
CA TYR A 28 -10.82 12.54 3.10
C TYR A 28 -11.35 11.14 3.46
N GLY A 29 -10.45 10.21 3.85
CA GLY A 29 -10.72 8.79 4.00
C GLY A 29 -11.23 8.14 2.72
N ILE A 30 -11.99 7.07 2.85
CA ILE A 30 -12.50 6.25 1.77
C ILE A 30 -14.04 6.27 1.82
N PRO A 31 -14.71 6.58 0.69
CA PRO A 31 -16.15 6.49 0.58
C PRO A 31 -16.62 5.04 0.55
N ASP A 32 -17.93 4.81 0.67
CA ASP A 32 -18.49 3.46 0.60
C ASP A 32 -18.13 2.81 -0.75
N VAL A 33 -17.28 1.80 -0.69
CA VAL A 33 -16.78 1.05 -1.86
C VAL A 33 -17.80 0.05 -2.40
N LEU A 34 -18.89 -0.20 -1.68
CA LEU A 34 -19.97 -1.11 -2.09
C LEU A 34 -21.13 -0.38 -2.78
N GLU A 35 -21.19 0.95 -2.71
CA GLU A 35 -22.24 1.73 -3.33
C GLU A 35 -22.15 1.64 -4.85
N LYS A 36 -23.22 1.13 -5.46
CA LYS A 36 -23.38 1.01 -6.91
C LYS A 36 -24.37 2.04 -7.41
N ASP A 37 -24.07 2.59 -8.58
CA ASP A 37 -24.98 3.49 -9.29
C ASP A 37 -26.14 2.71 -9.93
N GLU A 38 -27.09 3.42 -10.54
CA GLU A 38 -28.26 2.83 -11.22
C GLU A 38 -27.88 1.80 -12.30
N ASP A 39 -26.70 1.97 -12.90
CA ASP A 39 -26.13 1.08 -13.92
C ASP A 39 -25.37 -0.14 -13.33
N GLY A 40 -25.31 -0.29 -12.00
CA GLY A 40 -24.64 -1.39 -11.32
C GLY A 40 -23.10 -1.27 -11.26
N ILE A 41 -22.56 -0.11 -11.66
CA ILE A 41 -21.13 0.24 -11.61
C ILE A 41 -20.83 0.87 -10.25
N GLN A 42 -19.61 0.67 -9.74
CA GLN A 42 -19.20 1.27 -8.48
C GLN A 42 -19.14 2.80 -8.62
N LYS A 43 -19.72 3.52 -7.66
CA LYS A 43 -19.96 4.96 -7.79
C LYS A 43 -18.73 5.80 -7.48
N TYR A 44 -17.84 5.32 -6.61
CA TYR A 44 -16.71 6.08 -6.07
C TYR A 44 -15.34 5.47 -6.39
N THR A 45 -15.32 4.37 -7.13
CA THR A 45 -14.12 3.56 -7.42
C THR A 45 -14.12 3.16 -8.88
N GLU A 46 -12.93 3.09 -9.48
CA GLU A 46 -12.77 2.78 -10.92
C GLU A 46 -12.77 1.28 -11.22
N SER A 47 -12.55 0.44 -10.21
CA SER A 47 -12.62 -1.01 -10.35
C SER A 47 -13.00 -1.68 -9.04
N ASP A 48 -13.33 -2.98 -9.12
CA ASP A 48 -13.80 -3.77 -7.99
C ASP A 48 -12.80 -3.99 -6.85
N ARG A 49 -11.55 -3.58 -7.03
CA ARG A 49 -10.48 -3.79 -6.06
C ARG A 49 -9.35 -2.77 -6.24
N ILE A 50 -8.47 -2.72 -5.26
CA ILE A 50 -7.19 -2.02 -5.40
C ILE A 50 -6.30 -2.79 -6.39
N GLN A 51 -5.70 -2.08 -7.34
CA GLN A 51 -4.88 -2.68 -8.41
C GLN A 51 -3.37 -2.52 -8.15
N ILE A 52 -3.00 -1.51 -7.35
CA ILE A 52 -1.60 -1.26 -7.00
C ILE A 52 -1.00 -2.42 -6.17
N ARG A 53 0.32 -2.64 -6.27
CA ARG A 53 1.03 -3.60 -5.40
C ARG A 53 1.39 -3.01 -4.05
N ALA A 54 1.72 -1.73 -4.00
CA ALA A 54 2.09 -1.04 -2.77
C ALA A 54 1.92 0.48 -2.90
N LEU A 55 1.67 1.12 -1.76
CA LEU A 55 1.50 2.57 -1.67
C LEU A 55 2.66 3.22 -0.92
N VAL A 56 3.22 4.28 -1.49
CA VAL A 56 4.28 5.10 -0.88
C VAL A 56 3.76 6.52 -0.69
N VAL A 57 3.71 6.97 0.56
CA VAL A 57 3.29 8.33 0.94
C VAL A 57 4.32 9.02 1.83
N HIS A 58 4.29 10.34 1.82
CA HIS A 58 5.11 11.13 2.75
C HIS A 58 4.50 11.10 4.14
N GLU A 59 3.24 11.49 4.27
CA GLU A 59 2.50 11.50 5.53
C GLU A 59 1.09 10.93 5.31
N LEU A 60 0.73 9.98 6.17
CA LEU A 60 -0.63 9.45 6.25
C LEU A 60 -1.40 10.20 7.33
N SER A 61 -2.57 10.74 6.98
CA SER A 61 -3.51 11.28 7.95
C SER A 61 -4.14 10.16 8.77
N LEU A 62 -3.95 10.18 10.08
CA LEU A 62 -4.58 9.23 11.01
C LEU A 62 -6.07 9.50 11.24
N THR A 63 -6.53 10.67 10.82
CA THR A 63 -7.93 11.08 10.97
C THR A 63 -8.42 11.55 9.61
N ALA A 64 -9.57 11.04 9.21
CA ALA A 64 -10.27 11.46 8.02
C ALA A 64 -11.47 12.33 8.41
N SER A 65 -11.77 13.33 7.59
CA SER A 65 -12.96 14.16 7.75
C SER A 65 -13.55 14.49 6.40
N HIS A 66 -14.60 13.77 6.03
CA HIS A 66 -15.39 14.02 4.83
C HIS A 66 -16.84 13.59 5.09
N TRP A 67 -17.80 14.23 4.42
CA TRP A 67 -19.23 13.92 4.60
C TRP A 67 -19.58 12.51 4.13
N ASN A 68 -18.81 12.00 3.16
CA ASN A 68 -18.98 10.68 2.56
C ASN A 68 -17.91 9.70 3.06
N LEU A 69 -17.46 9.85 4.31
CA LEU A 69 -16.46 8.98 4.91
C LEU A 69 -17.12 7.69 5.42
N ASP A 70 -16.64 6.53 4.97
CA ASP A 70 -17.02 5.22 5.51
C ASP A 70 -15.87 4.61 6.32
N MET A 71 -14.67 4.56 5.75
CA MET A 71 -13.48 3.99 6.39
C MET A 71 -12.23 4.83 6.17
N THR A 72 -11.20 4.63 6.99
CA THR A 72 -9.90 5.28 6.81
C THR A 72 -9.07 4.61 5.71
N LEU A 73 -8.09 5.32 5.17
CA LEU A 73 -7.21 4.78 4.12
C LEU A 73 -6.37 3.59 4.64
N ASP A 74 -5.94 3.62 5.91
CA ASP A 74 -5.20 2.52 6.51
C ASP A 74 -6.07 1.27 6.70
N GLU A 75 -7.30 1.42 7.16
CA GLU A 75 -8.26 0.31 7.27
C GLU A 75 -8.54 -0.33 5.92
N TRP A 76 -8.72 0.48 4.87
CA TRP A 76 -8.98 -0.03 3.53
C TRP A 76 -7.80 -0.82 2.97
N LEU A 77 -6.58 -0.29 3.07
CA LEU A 77 -5.36 -0.99 2.66
C LEU A 77 -5.15 -2.30 3.45
N TYR A 78 -5.48 -2.28 4.74
CA TYR A 78 -5.41 -3.47 5.60
C TYR A 78 -6.40 -4.56 5.14
N ASN A 79 -7.64 -4.18 4.82
CA ASN A 79 -8.68 -5.10 4.36
C ASN A 79 -8.35 -5.72 3.00
N GLU A 80 -7.81 -4.93 2.07
CA GLU A 80 -7.38 -5.38 0.73
C GLU A 80 -6.00 -6.07 0.73
N LYS A 81 -5.31 -6.07 1.87
CA LYS A 81 -3.97 -6.66 2.05
C LYS A 81 -2.91 -6.02 1.16
N ILE A 82 -2.97 -4.71 0.98
CA ILE A 82 -2.00 -3.95 0.20
C ILE A 82 -0.99 -3.30 1.15
N PRO A 83 0.31 -3.58 1.00
CA PRO A 83 1.33 -2.97 1.85
C PRO A 83 1.49 -1.47 1.52
N GLY A 84 1.66 -0.68 2.57
CA GLY A 84 1.87 0.76 2.48
C GLY A 84 3.03 1.21 3.36
N ILE A 85 3.73 2.26 2.93
CA ILE A 85 4.77 2.92 3.73
C ILE A 85 4.54 4.43 3.77
N ALA A 86 4.65 4.99 4.97
CA ALA A 86 4.60 6.43 5.23
C ALA A 86 5.90 6.90 5.89
N GLY A 87 6.19 8.19 5.80
CA GLY A 87 7.40 8.81 6.34
C GLY A 87 8.57 8.86 5.37
N ILE A 88 8.34 8.57 4.08
CA ILE A 88 9.37 8.63 3.03
C ILE A 88 9.39 10.03 2.41
N ASP A 89 10.57 10.57 2.11
CA ASP A 89 10.68 11.76 1.28
C ASP A 89 10.29 11.43 -0.18
N THR A 90 8.99 11.56 -0.49
CA THR A 90 8.45 11.30 -1.82
C THR A 90 8.95 12.32 -2.85
N ARG A 91 9.40 13.52 -2.42
CA ARG A 91 9.97 14.53 -3.32
C ARG A 91 11.37 14.12 -3.80
N ALA A 92 12.20 13.59 -2.91
CA ALA A 92 13.49 13.02 -3.29
C ALA A 92 13.31 11.81 -4.21
N LEU A 93 12.37 10.92 -3.88
CA LEU A 93 12.06 9.73 -4.69
C LEU A 93 11.56 10.09 -6.10
N THR A 94 10.61 11.02 -6.20
CA THR A 94 10.05 11.47 -7.48
C THR A 94 11.07 12.23 -8.32
N THR A 95 11.97 12.99 -7.70
CA THR A 95 13.10 13.62 -8.39
C THR A 95 14.00 12.56 -9.02
N LYS A 96 14.32 11.50 -8.29
CA LYS A 96 15.14 10.38 -8.77
C LYS A 96 14.46 9.64 -9.93
N LEU A 97 13.17 9.33 -9.79
CA LEU A 97 12.38 8.68 -10.86
C LEU A 97 12.30 9.55 -12.12
N ARG A 98 12.24 10.88 -11.98
CA ARG A 98 12.22 11.81 -13.12
C ARG A 98 13.56 11.87 -13.85
N THR A 99 14.69 11.71 -13.14
CA THR A 99 16.03 11.76 -13.74
C THR A 99 16.49 10.41 -14.31
N GLU A 100 16.21 9.32 -13.61
CA GLU A 100 16.68 7.97 -13.96
C GLU A 100 15.63 7.16 -14.76
N GLY A 101 14.37 7.60 -14.76
CA GLY A 101 13.26 6.89 -15.41
C GLY A 101 12.60 5.86 -14.49
N VAL A 102 11.79 4.98 -15.08
CA VAL A 102 11.08 3.91 -14.36
C VAL A 102 12.08 2.88 -13.87
N MET A 103 12.01 2.55 -12.58
CA MET A 103 12.91 1.61 -11.91
C MET A 103 12.12 0.50 -11.24
N MET A 104 12.71 -0.69 -11.18
CA MET A 104 12.19 -1.79 -10.35
C MET A 104 12.46 -1.47 -8.88
N GLY A 105 11.44 -1.66 -8.05
CA GLY A 105 11.52 -1.47 -6.60
C GLY A 105 10.90 -2.66 -5.88
N ILE A 106 11.41 -2.94 -4.68
CA ILE A 106 10.79 -3.85 -3.73
C ILE A 106 10.48 -3.05 -2.47
N LEU A 107 9.25 -3.23 -1.98
CA LEU A 107 8.85 -2.80 -0.66
C LEU A 107 8.69 -4.08 0.17
N ALA A 108 9.51 -4.20 1.21
CA ALA A 108 9.50 -5.34 2.12
C ALA A 108 9.05 -4.86 3.50
N VAL A 109 8.05 -5.54 4.06
CA VAL A 109 7.52 -5.29 5.40
C VAL A 109 7.73 -6.56 6.22
N SER A 110 8.46 -6.45 7.33
CA SER A 110 8.77 -7.59 8.20
C SER A 110 8.92 -7.10 9.64
N GLU A 111 8.45 -7.92 10.58
CA GLU A 111 8.70 -7.73 12.02
C GLU A 111 10.14 -8.09 12.41
N LYS A 112 10.82 -8.89 11.58
CA LYS A 112 12.20 -9.34 11.77
C LYS A 112 13.15 -8.50 10.93
N GLU A 113 14.45 -8.62 11.23
CA GLU A 113 15.51 -8.00 10.44
C GLU A 113 15.36 -8.37 8.96
N ILE A 114 15.32 -7.36 8.10
CA ILE A 114 15.12 -7.52 6.66
C ILE A 114 16.48 -7.87 6.04
N ASP A 115 16.58 -9.04 5.43
CA ASP A 115 17.77 -9.40 4.65
C ASP A 115 17.78 -8.62 3.33
N GLU A 116 18.59 -7.57 3.29
CA GLU A 116 18.80 -6.75 2.10
C GLU A 116 19.38 -7.57 0.94
N LYS A 117 20.21 -8.58 1.20
CA LYS A 117 20.86 -9.37 0.15
C LYS A 117 19.83 -10.21 -0.59
N HIS A 118 18.91 -10.82 0.13
CA HIS A 118 17.82 -11.58 -0.45
C HIS A 118 16.94 -10.68 -1.34
N SER A 119 16.52 -9.53 -0.82
CA SER A 119 15.68 -8.58 -1.57
C SER A 119 16.37 -8.08 -2.85
N ARG A 120 17.67 -7.81 -2.79
CA ARG A 120 18.46 -7.41 -3.96
C ARG A 120 18.59 -8.52 -5.00
N HIS A 121 18.76 -9.77 -4.56
CA HIS A 121 18.80 -10.92 -5.45
C HIS A 121 17.43 -11.12 -6.15
N SER A 122 16.34 -10.99 -5.41
CA SER A 122 14.98 -11.04 -5.97
C SER A 122 14.77 -9.96 -7.04
N LEU A 123 15.20 -8.72 -6.78
CA LEU A 123 15.15 -7.63 -7.77
C LEU A 123 15.93 -7.93 -9.05
N GLN A 124 17.11 -8.56 -8.94
CA GLN A 124 17.94 -8.88 -10.10
C GLN A 124 17.36 -10.02 -10.94
N SER A 125 16.68 -10.97 -10.28
CA SER A 125 16.04 -12.10 -10.94
C SER A 125 14.66 -11.76 -11.53
N ALA A 126 14.03 -10.68 -11.06
CA ALA A 126 12.70 -10.28 -11.51
C ALA A 126 12.72 -9.88 -12.99
N LYS A 127 11.63 -10.21 -13.68
CA LYS A 127 11.40 -9.73 -15.04
C LYS A 127 11.31 -8.21 -15.04
N LYS A 128 11.77 -7.60 -16.13
CA LYS A 128 11.65 -6.15 -16.29
C LYS A 128 10.19 -5.81 -16.60
N TYR A 129 9.78 -4.63 -16.16
CA TYR A 129 8.41 -4.13 -16.38
C TYR A 129 7.94 -4.20 -17.85
N ASN A 130 8.83 -3.93 -18.81
CA ASN A 130 8.47 -3.94 -20.24
C ASN A 130 8.23 -5.35 -20.80
N ASP A 131 8.64 -6.41 -20.10
CA ASP A 131 8.58 -7.79 -20.57
C ASP A 131 7.37 -8.56 -19.99
N ASP A 132 6.58 -7.93 -19.13
CA ASP A 132 5.41 -8.53 -18.47
C ASP A 132 4.07 -7.98 -19.01
N GLU A 133 3.11 -8.88 -19.24
CA GLU A 133 1.75 -8.53 -19.68
C GLU A 133 0.80 -8.36 -18.48
N PHE A 134 0.73 -7.15 -17.93
CA PHE A 134 -0.12 -6.86 -16.77
C PHE A 134 -1.63 -6.84 -17.08
N MET A 135 -2.00 -6.64 -18.35
CA MET A 135 -3.40 -6.57 -18.80
C MET A 135 -4.15 -7.90 -18.67
N SER A 136 -3.46 -9.03 -18.71
CA SER A 136 -4.08 -10.36 -18.53
C SER A 136 -4.24 -10.73 -17.06
N ASP A 137 -3.35 -10.25 -16.18
CA ASP A 137 -3.36 -10.51 -14.74
C ASP A 137 -4.32 -9.58 -13.96
N SER A 138 -4.63 -8.37 -14.47
CA SER A 138 -5.64 -7.48 -13.88
C SER A 138 -7.04 -8.12 -13.88
N VAL A 139 -7.29 -9.10 -14.76
CA VAL A 139 -8.55 -9.84 -14.77
C VAL A 139 -8.52 -10.97 -13.73
N HIS A 140 -7.41 -11.67 -13.53
CA HIS A 140 -7.31 -12.83 -12.62
C HIS A 140 -5.89 -12.99 -12.04
N LYS A 141 -5.68 -12.63 -10.76
CA LYS A 141 -4.87 -13.38 -9.74
C LYS A 141 -4.76 -12.61 -8.43
N ARG A 142 -5.09 -13.29 -7.33
CA ARG A 142 -4.72 -12.88 -5.97
C ARG A 142 -3.25 -13.24 -5.73
N ALA A 143 -2.40 -12.25 -5.52
CA ALA A 143 -1.14 -12.49 -4.82
C ALA A 143 -1.45 -12.55 -3.31
N GLN A 144 -1.42 -13.75 -2.76
CA GLN A 144 -1.39 -13.96 -1.32
C GLN A 144 0.05 -13.74 -0.87
N ASP A 145 0.31 -12.70 -0.08
CA ASP A 145 1.28 -12.72 1.02
C ASP A 145 1.08 -11.46 1.89
N ILE A 146 1.09 -11.67 3.20
CA ILE A 146 0.59 -10.80 4.29
C ILE A 146 1.64 -9.71 4.65
N TRP A 147 1.29 -8.70 5.47
CA TRP A 147 2.02 -8.17 6.67
C TRP A 147 1.82 -6.67 6.95
N TYR A 148 1.86 -6.34 8.24
CA TYR A 148 1.31 -5.16 8.94
C TYR A 148 2.17 -3.89 8.87
N TRP A 149 1.52 -2.72 9.00
CA TRP A 149 2.15 -1.42 9.18
C TRP A 149 3.21 -1.41 10.31
N THR A 150 4.42 -0.95 10.01
CA THR A 150 5.36 -0.53 11.07
C THR A 150 5.95 0.84 10.74
N ARG A 151 5.72 1.83 11.61
CA ARG A 151 6.47 3.08 11.61
C ARG A 151 7.93 2.79 11.94
N ILE A 152 8.84 3.21 11.08
CA ILE A 152 10.23 3.47 11.46
C ILE A 152 10.21 4.73 12.35
N ASN A 153 9.97 4.54 13.65
CA ASN A 153 10.42 5.51 14.65
C ASN A 153 10.57 4.85 16.02
N CYS A 154 11.72 4.20 16.18
CA CYS A 154 12.27 3.84 17.47
C CYS A 154 12.80 5.11 18.14
N SER A 155 11.95 5.80 18.92
CA SER A 155 12.43 6.53 20.11
C SER A 155 11.34 6.65 21.18
N ARG A 156 11.48 5.82 22.23
CA ARG A 156 11.07 6.01 23.62
C ARG A 156 9.56 6.14 23.99
N ARG A 157 9.15 5.06 24.69
CA ARG A 157 8.29 4.95 25.91
C ARG A 157 6.80 4.67 25.72
N HIS A 158 6.39 3.55 26.31
CA HIS A 158 5.04 2.99 26.43
C HIS A 158 4.50 2.59 25.05
N TRP A 159 4.53 1.33 24.64
CA TRP A 159 3.64 0.28 25.12
C TRP A 159 4.35 -1.07 25.04
N CYS A 160 4.64 -1.64 26.21
CA CYS A 160 5.04 -3.04 26.37
C CYS A 160 3.87 -3.71 27.08
N GLN A 161 3.04 -4.46 26.35
CA GLN A 161 2.20 -5.53 26.90
C GLN A 161 1.42 -6.22 25.77
N LYS A 162 2.00 -7.32 25.29
CA LYS A 162 1.36 -8.64 25.35
C LYS A 162 2.48 -9.68 25.20
N CYS A 163 3.02 -10.04 26.35
CA CYS A 163 3.81 -11.24 26.54
C CYS A 163 2.86 -12.45 26.51
N ASP A 164 3.39 -13.55 26.00
CA ASP A 164 2.78 -14.85 25.78
C ASP A 164 2.05 -15.46 26.99
N THR A 165 0.98 -16.22 26.71
CA THR A 165 0.65 -17.40 27.52
C THR A 165 0.11 -18.53 26.65
N ALA A 166 1.01 -19.26 25.99
CA ALA A 166 0.77 -20.64 25.55
C ALA A 166 1.83 -21.63 26.07
N GLN A 167 2.76 -21.19 26.95
CA GLN A 167 3.80 -22.02 27.53
C GLN A 167 3.94 -21.74 29.03
N CYS A 168 2.93 -22.13 29.82
CA CYS A 168 3.12 -22.30 31.28
C CYS A 168 2.11 -23.30 31.85
N ALA A 169 2.06 -24.49 31.26
CA ALA A 169 1.36 -25.64 31.81
C ALA A 169 2.31 -26.85 31.74
N LYS A 170 3.21 -26.95 32.72
CA LYS A 170 3.81 -28.19 33.24
C LYS A 170 4.85 -27.82 34.32
N THR A 171 4.61 -28.39 35.51
CA THR A 171 5.44 -28.40 36.73
C THR A 171 5.33 -27.17 37.62
#